data_AF-A0A970DFT9-F1
#
_entry.id   AF-A0A970DFT9-F1
#
_cell.length_a   1.000
_cell.length_b   1.000
_cell.length_c   1.000
_cell.angle_alpha   90.00
_cell.angle_beta   90.00
_cell.angle_gamma   90.00
#
_symmetry.space_group_name_H-M   'P 1'
#
loop_
_entity.id
_entity.type
_entity.pdbx_description
1 polymer ?
#
loop_
_entity_poly.entity_id
_entity_poly.type
_entity_poly.pdbx_seq_one_letter_code
_entity_poly.pdbx_strand_id
1 'polypeptide(L)'
;MKLRERIKAYKLRTQVWVAEIMFLIFILSLVAYQIPALRENDVISNILLALFTSILVTVFTITADIIVCYNNHKNEEFLEDLHLFGIQHLHRDKKEVLKCLLSECDSMIWISGYRLILTCELKNDIYDSIIRGADLKAVICPPWSDAFKMVYGSNEKVIDNYLRVFSTINKARKETGKTGKQIEVVFVDKPIFSDTYRVDQNLVTGPYMHNRDPEYRRLMAKDFFSYNIVRKSDLYNIVQTEYETLYSEAKWRLNWDKFEIIHKEIEENDKRESEKIEDFLSSCEEINVMDAAV
;
A
#
# COMPACT_ATOMS: atom_id res chain seq x y z
N MET A 1 -10.69 -26.52 -5.83
CA MET A 1 -10.40 -27.43 -4.70
C MET A 1 -11.70 -27.79 -4.00
N LYS A 2 -12.02 -29.09 -3.87
CA LYS A 2 -13.27 -29.57 -3.25
C LYS A 2 -13.23 -29.36 -1.73
N LEU A 3 -14.38 -29.18 -1.05
CA LEU A 3 -14.48 -28.91 0.40
C LEU A 3 -13.69 -29.92 1.26
N ARG A 4 -13.69 -31.18 0.85
CA ARG A 4 -12.97 -32.29 1.51
C ARG A 4 -11.44 -32.16 1.43
N GLU A 5 -10.93 -31.58 0.35
CA GLU A 5 -9.50 -31.30 0.18
C GLU A 5 -9.08 -30.13 1.08
N ARG A 6 -9.94 -29.10 1.23
CA ARG A 6 -9.71 -27.97 2.13
C ARG A 6 -9.68 -28.38 3.61
N ILE A 7 -10.63 -29.21 4.04
CA ILE A 7 -10.67 -29.76 5.42
C ILE A 7 -9.42 -30.59 5.73
N LYS A 8 -8.89 -31.32 4.73
CA LYS A 8 -7.67 -32.12 4.88
C LYS A 8 -6.41 -31.25 4.92
N ALA A 9 -6.36 -30.19 4.11
CA ALA A 9 -5.24 -29.24 4.08
C ALA A 9 -5.14 -28.44 5.39
N TYR A 10 -6.25 -27.95 5.93
CA TYR A 10 -6.27 -27.13 7.14
C TYR A 10 -6.18 -27.93 8.46
N LYS A 11 -5.83 -29.22 8.41
CA LYS A 11 -5.76 -30.14 9.58
C LYS A 11 -7.05 -30.19 10.45
N LEU A 12 -8.18 -29.66 9.98
CA LEU A 12 -9.48 -29.64 10.66
C LEU A 12 -10.15 -31.03 10.73
N ARG A 13 -9.54 -32.04 10.13
CA ARG A 13 -10.08 -33.40 10.01
C ARG A 13 -10.52 -33.97 11.36
N THR A 14 -9.72 -33.80 12.42
CA THR A 14 -10.04 -34.33 13.75
C THR A 14 -11.25 -33.63 14.36
N GLN A 15 -11.34 -32.30 14.25
CA GLN A 15 -12.47 -31.53 14.78
C GLN A 15 -13.77 -31.84 14.03
N VAL A 16 -13.72 -32.00 12.70
CA VAL A 16 -14.88 -32.40 11.89
C VAL A 16 -15.38 -33.80 12.28
N TRP A 17 -14.48 -34.77 12.44
CA TRP A 17 -14.86 -36.12 12.90
C TRP A 17 -15.48 -36.10 14.29
N VAL A 18 -14.92 -35.32 15.23
CA VAL A 18 -15.50 -35.19 16.57
C VAL A 18 -16.89 -34.55 16.50
N ALA A 19 -17.10 -33.53 15.66
CA ALA A 19 -18.41 -32.92 15.46
C ALA A 19 -19.43 -33.91 14.88
N GLU A 20 -19.05 -34.68 13.86
CA GLU A 20 -19.90 -35.71 13.26
C GLU A 20 -20.27 -36.81 14.26
N ILE A 21 -19.32 -37.29 15.05
CA ILE A 21 -19.55 -38.30 16.09
C ILE A 21 -20.50 -37.75 17.16
N MET A 22 -20.26 -36.52 17.65
CA MET A 22 -21.12 -35.89 18.66
C MET A 22 -22.54 -35.63 18.14
N PHE A 23 -22.67 -35.29 16.86
CA PHE A 23 -23.97 -35.14 16.21
C PHE A 23 -24.71 -36.48 16.06
N LEU A 24 -24.01 -37.56 15.74
CA LEU A 24 -24.58 -38.91 15.72
C LEU A 24 -25.04 -39.35 17.11
N ILE A 25 -24.23 -39.09 18.15
CA ILE A 25 -24.61 -39.38 19.54
C ILE A 25 -25.85 -38.56 19.92
N PHE A 26 -25.91 -37.27 19.54
CA PHE A 26 -27.09 -36.43 19.77
C PHE A 26 -28.36 -37.05 19.15
N ILE A 27 -28.30 -37.47 17.88
CA ILE A 27 -29.44 -38.10 17.19
C ILE A 27 -29.83 -39.42 17.87
N LEU A 28 -28.86 -40.28 18.20
CA LEU A 28 -29.12 -41.56 18.86
C LEU A 28 -29.76 -41.38 20.23
N SER A 29 -29.25 -40.42 21.01
CA SER A 29 -29.88 -40.02 22.26
C SER A 29 -31.32 -39.59 21.98
N LEU A 30 -31.59 -38.79 20.94
CA LEU A 30 -32.91 -38.16 20.69
C LEU A 30 -33.95 -39.24 20.40
N VAL A 31 -33.54 -40.24 19.62
CA VAL A 31 -34.33 -41.44 19.35
C VAL A 31 -34.58 -42.22 20.64
N ALA A 32 -33.58 -42.40 21.51
CA ALA A 32 -33.75 -43.10 22.79
C ALA A 32 -34.73 -42.38 23.73
N TYR A 33 -34.74 -41.05 23.76
CA TYR A 33 -35.71 -40.28 24.54
C TYR A 33 -37.15 -40.39 24.05
N GLN A 34 -37.36 -40.66 22.75
CA GLN A 34 -38.69 -40.91 22.22
C GLN A 34 -39.26 -42.29 22.57
N ILE A 35 -38.47 -43.19 23.16
CA ILE A 35 -38.92 -44.51 23.57
C ILE A 35 -39.79 -44.38 24.84
N PRO A 36 -41.08 -44.77 24.80
CA PRO A 36 -42.01 -44.57 25.92
C PRO A 36 -41.53 -45.17 27.24
N ALA A 37 -40.93 -46.37 27.20
CA ALA A 37 -40.42 -47.08 28.36
C ALA A 37 -39.29 -46.34 29.11
N LEU A 38 -38.55 -45.45 28.42
CA LEU A 38 -37.48 -44.64 29.02
C LEU A 38 -37.99 -43.25 29.44
N ARG A 39 -39.04 -42.75 28.77
CA ARG A 39 -39.66 -41.45 29.05
C ARG A 39 -40.52 -41.44 30.31
N GLU A 40 -41.15 -42.57 30.63
CA GLU A 40 -42.02 -42.71 31.82
C GLU A 40 -41.23 -42.79 33.15
N ASN A 41 -39.90 -42.88 33.10
CA ASN A 41 -39.05 -42.82 34.28
C ASN A 41 -38.47 -41.40 34.45
N ASP A 42 -38.98 -40.65 35.43
CA ASP A 42 -38.62 -39.25 35.69
C ASP A 42 -37.11 -39.01 35.85
N VAL A 43 -36.38 -39.96 36.46
CA VAL A 43 -34.93 -39.83 36.67
C VAL A 43 -34.18 -39.99 35.34
N ILE A 44 -34.54 -41.01 34.57
CA ILE A 44 -33.92 -41.30 33.27
C ILE A 44 -34.22 -40.18 32.27
N SER A 45 -35.46 -39.70 32.24
CA SER A 45 -35.92 -38.62 31.37
C SER A 45 -35.14 -37.31 31.61
N ASN A 46 -34.94 -36.92 32.87
CA ASN A 46 -34.17 -35.71 33.22
C ASN A 46 -32.67 -35.84 32.90
N ILE A 47 -32.08 -37.02 33.11
CA ILE A 47 -30.68 -37.28 32.75
C ILE A 47 -30.48 -37.20 31.24
N LEU A 48 -31.39 -37.80 30.46
CA LEU A 48 -31.37 -37.72 29.00
C LEU A 48 -31.53 -36.26 28.53
N LEU A 49 -32.43 -35.49 29.15
CA LEU A 49 -32.64 -34.07 28.84
C LEU A 49 -31.39 -33.21 29.09
N ALA A 50 -30.70 -33.40 30.21
CA ALA A 50 -29.45 -32.71 30.51
C ALA A 50 -28.31 -33.12 29.56
N LEU A 51 -28.27 -34.40 29.18
CA LEU A 51 -27.30 -34.93 28.24
C LEU A 51 -27.53 -34.36 26.82
N PHE A 52 -28.79 -34.18 26.39
CA PHE A 52 -29.11 -33.51 25.13
C PHE A 52 -28.60 -32.09 25.05
N THR A 53 -28.92 -31.29 26.06
CA THR A 53 -28.57 -29.88 26.07
C THR A 53 -27.05 -29.72 26.09
N SER A 54 -26.34 -30.55 26.86
CA SER A 54 -24.87 -30.56 26.90
C SER A 54 -24.24 -30.95 25.56
N ILE A 55 -24.74 -32.01 24.90
CA ILE A 55 -24.21 -32.46 23.60
C ILE A 55 -24.52 -31.43 22.51
N LEU A 56 -25.72 -30.86 22.49
CA LEU A 56 -26.13 -29.87 21.50
C LEU A 56 -25.25 -28.62 21.58
N VAL A 57 -25.01 -28.10 22.79
CA VAL A 57 -24.09 -26.97 23.02
C VAL A 57 -22.70 -27.31 22.50
N THR A 58 -22.20 -28.51 22.79
CA THR A 58 -20.88 -28.98 22.34
C THR A 58 -20.79 -29.04 20.82
N VAL A 59 -21.82 -29.54 20.13
CA VAL A 59 -21.87 -29.58 18.65
C VAL A 59 -21.84 -28.16 18.07
N PHE A 60 -22.60 -27.22 18.64
CA PHE A 60 -22.59 -25.83 18.18
C PHE A 60 -21.22 -25.16 18.40
N THR A 61 -20.61 -25.34 19.57
CA THR A 61 -19.28 -24.75 19.86
C THR A 61 -18.22 -25.30 18.93
N ILE A 62 -18.16 -26.62 18.72
CA ILE A 62 -17.18 -27.23 17.81
C ILE A 62 -17.43 -26.78 16.36
N THR A 63 -18.69 -26.65 15.95
CA THR A 63 -19.03 -26.16 14.60
C THR A 63 -18.59 -24.71 14.42
N ALA A 64 -18.80 -23.86 15.43
CA ALA A 64 -18.35 -22.47 15.42
C ALA A 64 -16.82 -22.38 15.36
N ASP A 65 -16.10 -23.19 16.14
CA ASP A 65 -14.64 -23.25 16.14
C ASP A 65 -14.09 -23.69 14.77
N ILE A 66 -14.72 -24.69 14.14
CA ILE A 66 -14.36 -25.13 12.78
C ILE A 66 -14.57 -23.99 11.77
N ILE A 67 -15.66 -23.25 11.85
CA ILE A 67 -15.94 -22.12 10.96
C ILE A 67 -14.91 -21.00 11.16
N VAL A 68 -14.59 -20.65 12.41
CA VAL A 68 -13.58 -19.64 12.74
C VAL A 68 -12.19 -20.08 12.24
N CYS A 69 -11.78 -21.31 12.53
CA CYS A 69 -10.48 -21.84 12.09
C CYS A 69 -10.38 -21.94 10.56
N TYR A 70 -11.46 -22.32 9.88
CA TYR A 70 -11.54 -22.37 8.42
C TYR A 70 -11.40 -20.96 7.82
N ASN A 71 -12.08 -19.96 8.39
CA ASN A 71 -11.95 -18.58 7.94
C ASN A 71 -10.55 -18.01 8.20
N ASN A 72 -9.92 -18.35 9.34
CA ASN A 72 -8.56 -17.92 9.65
C ASN A 72 -7.54 -18.54 8.68
N HIS A 73 -7.63 -19.83 8.38
CA HIS A 73 -6.70 -20.49 7.44
C HIS A 73 -6.87 -19.99 6.00
N LYS A 74 -8.10 -19.66 5.57
CA LYS A 74 -8.33 -19.02 4.26
C LYS A 74 -7.62 -17.66 4.16
N ASN A 75 -7.55 -16.92 5.27
CA ASN A 75 -6.82 -15.66 5.32
C ASN A 75 -5.30 -15.88 5.34
N GLU A 76 -4.81 -16.96 5.97
CA GLU A 76 -3.39 -17.34 5.96
C GLU A 76 -2.89 -17.75 4.57
N GLU A 77 -3.63 -18.60 3.84
CA GLU A 77 -3.28 -19.01 2.46
C GLU A 77 -3.19 -17.78 1.51
N PHE A 78 -4.12 -16.83 1.68
CA PHE A 78 -4.07 -15.55 0.94
C PHE A 78 -2.84 -14.69 1.31
N LEU A 79 -2.45 -14.67 2.58
CA LEU A 79 -1.26 -13.93 3.04
C LEU A 79 0.04 -14.61 2.59
N GLU A 80 0.09 -15.94 2.56
CA GLU A 80 1.20 -16.71 2.00
C GLU A 80 1.36 -16.47 0.49
N ASP A 81 0.25 -16.48 -0.26
CA ASP A 81 0.26 -16.16 -1.69
C ASP A 81 0.73 -14.72 -1.97
N LEU A 82 0.32 -13.76 -1.13
CA LEU A 82 0.82 -12.38 -1.20
C LEU A 82 2.32 -12.29 -0.90
N HIS A 83 2.80 -13.00 0.12
CA HIS A 83 4.21 -13.04 0.46
C HIS A 83 5.05 -13.70 -0.66
N LEU A 84 4.52 -14.74 -1.33
CA LEU A 84 5.12 -15.36 -2.51
C LEU A 84 5.20 -14.38 -3.70
N PHE A 85 4.20 -13.49 -3.84
CA PHE A 85 4.22 -12.38 -4.80
C PHE A 85 5.18 -11.24 -4.42
N GLY A 86 5.79 -11.32 -3.23
CA GLY A 86 6.70 -10.30 -2.72
C GLY A 86 6.02 -9.19 -1.93
N ILE A 87 4.80 -9.37 -1.43
CA ILE A 87 4.12 -8.40 -0.57
C ILE A 87 4.25 -8.84 0.89
N GLN A 88 5.06 -8.13 1.69
CA GLN A 88 5.35 -8.53 3.06
C GLN A 88 4.24 -8.11 4.03
N HIS A 89 3.75 -6.88 3.88
CA HIS A 89 2.70 -6.30 4.72
C HIS A 89 1.78 -5.41 3.89
N LEU A 90 0.47 -5.57 4.08
CA LEU A 90 -0.55 -4.67 3.54
C LEU A 90 -0.87 -3.61 4.60
N HIS A 91 -0.63 -2.35 4.27
CA HIS A 91 -0.90 -1.21 5.13
C HIS A 91 -2.06 -0.41 4.57
N ARG A 92 -3.02 -0.07 5.43
CA ARG A 92 -4.16 0.80 5.07
C ARG A 92 -3.79 2.28 5.08
N ASP A 93 -2.70 2.65 5.75
CA ASP A 93 -2.24 4.03 5.82
C ASP A 93 -0.82 4.13 5.28
N LYS A 94 -0.70 4.56 4.02
CA LYS A 94 0.59 4.79 3.36
C LYS A 94 1.43 5.85 4.06
N LYS A 95 0.77 6.89 4.56
CA LYS A 95 1.43 8.06 5.15
C LYS A 95 2.15 7.66 6.43
N GLU A 96 1.46 6.97 7.32
CA GLU A 96 2.03 6.56 8.60
C GLU A 96 3.18 5.57 8.41
N VAL A 97 3.08 4.64 7.45
CA VAL A 97 4.21 3.77 7.10
C VAL A 97 5.41 4.57 6.62
N LEU A 98 5.20 5.51 5.69
CA LEU A 98 6.29 6.32 5.17
C LEU A 98 6.91 7.21 6.24
N LYS A 99 6.13 7.78 7.16
CA LYS A 99 6.67 8.54 8.29
C LYS A 99 7.57 7.70 9.17
N CYS A 100 7.12 6.49 9.54
CA CYS A 100 7.95 5.58 10.33
C CYS A 100 9.27 5.28 9.60
N LEU A 101 9.20 4.92 8.32
CA LEU A 101 10.39 4.61 7.53
C LEU A 101 11.31 5.84 7.37
N LEU A 102 10.76 7.01 7.07
CA LEU A 102 11.53 8.24 6.90
C LEU A 102 12.21 8.64 8.21
N SER A 103 11.57 8.45 9.37
CA SER A 103 12.15 8.81 10.67
C SER A 103 13.49 8.13 10.97
N GLU A 104 13.72 6.96 10.39
CA GLU A 104 14.96 6.17 10.53
C GLU A 104 15.86 6.24 9.29
N CYS A 105 15.43 6.92 8.21
CA CYS A 105 16.15 6.93 6.94
C CYS A 105 17.42 7.79 6.99
N ASP A 106 18.52 7.20 6.54
CA ASP A 106 19.83 7.85 6.45
C ASP A 106 20.58 7.60 5.13
N SER A 107 20.06 6.76 4.22
CA SER A 107 20.77 6.35 3.01
C SER A 107 20.14 6.88 1.72
N MET A 108 18.91 6.49 1.38
CA MET A 108 18.35 6.79 0.05
C MET A 108 16.83 6.89 0.06
N ILE A 109 16.31 7.93 -0.60
CA ILE A 109 14.88 8.13 -0.87
C ILE A 109 14.63 8.12 -2.38
N TRP A 110 13.74 7.26 -2.86
CA TRP A 110 13.17 7.38 -4.21
C TRP A 110 11.72 7.83 -4.15
N ILE A 111 11.34 8.71 -5.06
CA ILE A 111 9.96 9.15 -5.24
C ILE A 111 9.61 8.99 -6.71
N SER A 112 8.46 8.38 -6.99
CA SER A 112 7.86 8.37 -8.32
C SER A 112 6.37 8.65 -8.25
N GLY A 113 5.86 9.50 -9.14
CA GLY A 113 4.45 9.86 -9.18
C GLY A 113 4.17 11.16 -9.93
N TYR A 114 2.97 11.72 -9.71
CA TYR A 114 2.52 12.97 -10.37
C TYR A 114 2.41 14.11 -9.37
N ARG A 115 1.24 14.25 -8.73
CA ARG A 115 0.73 15.46 -8.06
C ARG A 115 1.43 15.83 -6.75
N LEU A 116 2.32 14.96 -6.26
CA LEU A 116 3.08 15.10 -5.02
C LEU A 116 2.26 15.45 -3.76
N ILE A 117 0.98 15.09 -3.70
CA ILE A 117 0.10 15.43 -2.57
C ILE A 117 0.63 14.81 -1.28
N LEU A 118 0.84 13.48 -1.27
CA LEU A 118 1.38 12.78 -0.12
C LEU A 118 2.81 13.23 0.20
N THR A 119 3.65 13.42 -0.83
CA THR A 119 5.01 13.95 -0.67
C THR A 119 5.01 15.32 0.01
N CYS A 120 4.03 16.19 -0.31
CA CYS A 120 3.88 17.50 0.29
C CYS A 120 3.47 17.45 1.77
N GLU A 121 2.74 16.40 2.17
CA GLU A 121 2.45 16.13 3.58
C GLU A 121 3.66 15.57 4.34
N LEU A 122 4.53 14.82 3.66
CA LEU A 122 5.74 14.19 4.21
C LEU A 122 7.02 15.05 4.05
N LYS A 123 6.91 16.27 3.54
CA LYS A 123 8.08 17.09 3.17
C LYS A 123 9.04 17.36 4.34
N ASN A 124 8.51 17.48 5.56
CA ASN A 124 9.33 17.67 6.76
C ASN A 124 10.08 16.39 7.13
N ASP A 125 9.42 15.24 7.04
CA ASP A 125 10.06 13.93 7.27
C ASP A 125 11.16 13.66 6.23
N ILE A 126 10.92 14.05 4.96
CA ILE A 126 11.91 13.99 3.88
C ILE A 126 13.08 14.93 4.16
N TYR A 127 12.80 16.17 4.58
CA TYR A 127 13.83 17.13 4.99
C TYR A 127 14.73 16.54 6.07
N ASP A 128 14.16 16.04 7.16
CA ASP A 128 14.91 15.46 8.28
C ASP A 128 15.75 14.27 7.85
N SER A 129 15.26 13.46 6.90
CA SER A 129 16.01 12.32 6.34
C SER A 129 17.23 12.78 5.53
N ILE A 130 17.08 13.84 4.74
CA ILE A 130 18.21 14.43 4.00
C ILE A 130 19.23 15.01 4.99
N ILE A 131 18.78 15.70 6.04
CA ILE A 131 19.66 16.21 7.12
C ILE A 131 20.44 15.08 7.79
N ARG A 132 19.82 13.91 8.00
CA ARG A 132 20.51 12.72 8.52
C ARG A 132 21.57 12.14 7.59
N GLY A 133 21.49 12.41 6.29
CA GLY A 133 22.46 11.93 5.31
C GLY A 133 21.86 11.28 4.08
N ALA A 134 20.54 11.12 3.99
CA ALA A 134 19.91 10.44 2.87
C ALA A 134 20.09 11.21 1.55
N ASP A 135 20.40 10.48 0.49
CA ASP A 135 20.31 10.96 -0.88
C ASP A 135 18.85 10.86 -1.38
N LEU A 136 18.48 11.66 -2.38
CA LEU A 136 17.12 11.70 -2.91
C LEU A 136 17.13 11.69 -4.43
N LYS A 137 16.36 10.79 -5.03
CA LYS A 137 16.09 10.76 -6.47
C LYS A 137 14.60 10.72 -6.73
N ALA A 138 14.08 11.65 -7.52
CA ALA A 138 12.67 11.69 -7.86
C ALA A 138 12.45 11.63 -9.37
N VAL A 139 11.52 10.77 -9.80
CA VAL A 139 11.07 10.63 -11.19
C VAL A 139 9.60 11.01 -11.27
N ILE A 140 9.32 12.16 -11.86
CA ILE A 140 8.00 12.79 -11.72
C ILE A 140 7.38 13.03 -13.08
N CYS A 141 6.10 12.73 -13.23
CA CYS A 141 5.34 13.12 -14.41
C CYS A 141 4.73 14.52 -14.15
N PRO A 142 5.23 15.58 -14.81
CA PRO A 142 4.93 16.95 -14.41
C PRO A 142 3.61 17.46 -14.99
N PRO A 143 2.99 18.51 -14.40
CA PRO A 143 1.65 18.97 -14.78
C PRO A 143 1.56 19.55 -16.19
N TRP A 144 2.68 19.98 -16.79
CA TRP A 144 2.71 20.47 -18.17
C TRP A 144 2.77 19.35 -19.22
N SER A 145 3.12 18.12 -18.82
CA SER A 145 3.28 16.99 -19.74
C SER A 145 1.93 16.54 -20.31
N ASP A 146 1.96 15.95 -21.51
CA ASP A 146 0.75 15.42 -22.13
C ASP A 146 0.29 14.15 -21.41
N ALA A 147 1.23 13.34 -20.91
CA ALA A 147 0.91 12.20 -20.06
C ALA A 147 0.13 12.62 -18.79
N PHE A 148 0.52 13.69 -18.10
CA PHE A 148 -0.22 14.19 -16.95
C PHE A 148 -1.62 14.66 -17.34
N LYS A 149 -1.74 15.46 -18.41
CA LYS A 149 -3.04 15.98 -18.89
C LYS A 149 -3.97 14.86 -19.34
N MET A 150 -3.44 13.77 -19.87
CA MET A 150 -4.23 12.58 -20.23
C MET A 150 -4.86 11.92 -18.98
N VAL A 151 -4.14 11.88 -17.87
CA VAL A 151 -4.60 11.23 -16.62
C VAL A 151 -5.51 12.14 -15.80
N TYR A 152 -5.14 13.41 -15.62
CA TYR A 152 -5.80 14.35 -14.71
C TYR A 152 -6.58 15.47 -15.39
N GLY A 153 -6.44 15.62 -16.70
CA GLY A 153 -6.94 16.78 -17.43
C GLY A 153 -6.06 18.02 -17.26
N SER A 154 -6.36 19.07 -18.04
CA SER A 154 -5.55 20.30 -18.09
C SER A 154 -5.85 21.31 -16.97
N ASN A 155 -6.86 21.06 -16.14
CA ASN A 155 -7.37 22.03 -15.15
C ASN A 155 -7.01 21.68 -13.70
N GLU A 156 -6.29 20.58 -13.47
CA GLU A 156 -5.89 20.16 -12.12
C GLU A 156 -4.85 21.16 -11.56
N LYS A 157 -5.14 21.77 -10.42
CA LYS A 157 -4.26 22.74 -9.75
C LYS A 157 -3.40 22.05 -8.71
N VAL A 158 -2.12 21.84 -9.02
CA VAL A 158 -1.20 21.04 -8.20
C VAL A 158 0.19 21.65 -8.08
N ILE A 159 0.52 22.72 -8.82
CA ILE A 159 1.89 23.26 -8.88
C ILE A 159 2.42 23.65 -7.49
N ASP A 160 1.55 24.14 -6.61
CA ASP A 160 1.91 24.51 -5.24
C ASP A 160 2.47 23.33 -4.43
N ASN A 161 2.06 22.09 -4.72
CA ASN A 161 2.65 20.91 -4.08
C ASN A 161 4.11 20.72 -4.49
N TYR A 162 4.40 20.89 -5.78
CA TYR A 162 5.77 20.77 -6.33
C TYR A 162 6.66 21.86 -5.73
N LEU A 163 6.20 23.11 -5.75
CA LEU A 163 6.94 24.24 -5.20
C LEU A 163 7.29 24.02 -3.72
N ARG A 164 6.31 23.63 -2.89
CA ARG A 164 6.51 23.37 -1.45
C ARG A 164 7.46 22.19 -1.17
N VAL A 165 7.33 21.10 -1.93
CA VAL A 165 8.19 19.92 -1.78
C VAL A 165 9.62 20.26 -2.17
N PHE A 166 9.81 20.86 -3.36
CA PHE A 166 11.13 21.13 -3.88
C PHE A 166 11.84 22.27 -3.15
N SER A 167 11.13 23.28 -2.64
CA SER A 167 11.76 24.30 -1.78
C SER A 167 12.26 23.71 -0.46
N THR A 168 11.49 22.80 0.13
CA THR A 168 11.89 22.08 1.35
C THR A 168 13.10 21.17 1.10
N ILE A 169 13.11 20.43 -0.02
CA ILE A 169 14.26 19.60 -0.42
C ILE A 169 15.48 20.46 -0.74
N ASN A 170 15.32 21.58 -1.46
CA ASN A 170 16.39 22.52 -1.80
C ASN A 170 17.04 23.10 -0.53
N LYS A 171 16.21 23.43 0.48
CA LYS A 171 16.69 23.87 1.80
C LYS A 171 17.57 22.80 2.46
N ALA A 172 17.10 21.55 2.54
CA ALA A 172 17.89 20.45 3.11
C ALA A 172 19.19 20.20 2.34
N ARG A 173 19.15 20.27 1.00
CA ARG A 173 20.34 20.12 0.13
C ARG A 173 21.40 21.14 0.51
N LYS A 174 21.01 22.41 0.67
CA LYS A 174 21.94 23.50 1.00
C LYS A 174 22.56 23.33 2.38
N GLU A 175 21.76 22.98 3.38
CA GLU A 175 22.22 22.78 4.75
C GLU A 175 23.22 21.62 4.88
N THR A 176 23.04 20.58 4.06
CA THR A 176 23.92 19.40 4.03
C THR A 176 25.08 19.52 3.05
N GLY A 177 25.12 20.57 2.22
CA GLY A 177 26.11 20.73 1.15
C GLY A 177 26.05 19.67 0.05
N LYS A 178 24.93 18.94 -0.07
CA LYS A 178 24.76 17.87 -1.07
C LYS A 178 24.71 18.44 -2.49
N THR A 179 25.24 17.69 -3.45
CA THR A 179 25.26 18.08 -4.85
C THR A 179 23.96 17.71 -5.58
N GLY A 180 23.75 18.26 -6.78
CA GLY A 180 22.61 17.88 -7.64
C GLY A 180 22.59 16.42 -8.10
N LYS A 181 23.70 15.68 -7.94
CA LYS A 181 23.76 14.22 -8.20
C LYS A 181 23.22 13.41 -7.01
N GLN A 182 23.33 13.96 -5.81
CA GLN A 182 22.86 13.32 -4.57
C GLN A 182 21.39 13.66 -4.30
N ILE A 183 20.97 14.86 -4.69
CA ILE A 183 19.58 15.32 -4.60
C ILE A 183 19.13 15.69 -6.02
N GLU A 184 18.41 14.78 -6.67
CA GLU A 184 18.06 14.89 -8.08
C GLU A 184 16.56 14.72 -8.31
N VAL A 185 16.00 15.59 -9.17
CA VAL A 185 14.62 15.52 -9.62
C VAL A 185 14.62 15.52 -11.14
N VAL A 186 14.05 14.50 -11.72
CA VAL A 186 13.90 14.35 -13.16
C VAL A 186 12.43 14.21 -13.54
N PHE A 187 12.09 14.65 -14.74
CA PHE A 187 10.73 14.70 -15.25
C PHE A 187 10.56 13.86 -16.50
N VAL A 188 9.49 13.07 -16.52
CA VAL A 188 9.11 12.18 -17.63
C VAL A 188 7.79 12.61 -18.24
N ASP A 189 7.65 12.40 -19.54
CA ASP A 189 6.37 12.55 -20.24
C ASP A 189 5.84 11.15 -20.58
N LYS A 190 5.61 10.37 -19.53
CA LYS A 190 5.04 9.03 -19.59
C LYS A 190 4.05 8.83 -18.44
N PRO A 191 2.98 8.05 -18.63
CA PRO A 191 2.11 7.68 -17.53
C PRO A 191 2.87 6.83 -16.52
N ILE A 192 2.88 7.27 -15.27
CA ILE A 192 3.32 6.51 -14.11
C ILE A 192 2.08 5.85 -13.50
N PHE A 193 2.03 4.54 -13.33
CA PHE A 193 0.78 3.90 -12.87
C PHE A 193 0.68 3.79 -11.34
N SER A 194 1.79 3.99 -10.63
CA SER A 194 1.84 3.86 -9.18
C SER A 194 2.66 4.96 -8.53
N ASP A 195 2.09 5.62 -7.52
CA ASP A 195 2.89 6.46 -6.63
C ASP A 195 3.81 5.55 -5.83
N THR A 196 5.11 5.63 -6.06
CA THR A 196 6.08 4.69 -5.49
C THR A 196 7.13 5.43 -4.67
N TYR A 197 7.40 4.93 -3.48
CA TYR A 197 8.41 5.46 -2.58
C TYR A 197 9.39 4.35 -2.21
N ARG A 198 10.68 4.61 -2.35
CA ARG A 198 11.71 3.78 -1.74
C ARG A 198 12.30 4.55 -0.58
N VAL A 199 12.38 3.92 0.58
CA VAL A 199 13.08 4.45 1.75
C VAL A 199 14.07 3.39 2.19
N ASP A 200 15.35 3.65 1.91
CA ASP A 200 16.48 2.74 2.02
C ASP A 200 16.25 1.42 1.26
N GLN A 201 15.86 0.37 1.98
CA GLN A 201 15.59 -0.96 1.42
C GLN A 201 14.10 -1.23 1.21
N ASN A 202 13.22 -0.42 1.81
CA ASN A 202 11.78 -0.62 1.78
C ASN A 202 11.19 0.06 0.56
N LEU A 203 10.41 -0.69 -0.22
CA LEU A 203 9.69 -0.14 -1.36
C LEU A 203 8.20 -0.17 -1.04
N VAL A 204 7.63 1.03 -0.90
CA VAL A 204 6.23 1.26 -0.58
C VAL A 204 5.54 1.79 -1.82
N THR A 205 4.73 0.95 -2.43
CA THR A 205 3.90 1.31 -3.57
C THR A 205 2.44 0.99 -3.27
N GLY A 206 1.53 1.56 -4.04
CA GLY A 206 0.10 1.33 -3.90
C GLY A 206 -0.62 1.59 -5.22
N PRO A 207 -1.64 0.79 -5.56
CA PRO A 207 -2.38 0.97 -6.80
C PRO A 207 -3.10 2.32 -6.76
N TYR A 208 -2.93 3.10 -7.82
CA TYR A 208 -3.67 4.33 -7.99
C TYR A 208 -4.92 4.05 -8.84
N MET A 209 -6.11 3.96 -8.21
CA MET A 209 -7.38 3.75 -8.93
C MET A 209 -8.39 4.88 -8.67
N HIS A 210 -9.02 5.34 -9.75
CA HIS A 210 -10.10 6.35 -9.74
C HIS A 210 -11.50 5.74 -9.78
N ASN A 211 -11.74 4.67 -9.02
CA ASN A 211 -13.09 4.11 -8.96
C ASN A 211 -13.99 5.04 -8.12
N ARG A 212 -15.20 5.29 -8.60
CA ARG A 212 -16.24 5.98 -7.83
C ARG A 212 -17.01 4.91 -7.05
N ASP A 213 -16.93 4.96 -5.73
CA ASP A 213 -17.83 4.18 -4.88
C ASP A 213 -19.23 4.84 -4.93
N PRO A 214 -20.32 4.07 -5.16
CA PRO A 214 -21.69 4.55 -5.04
C PRO A 214 -22.00 5.24 -3.70
N GLU A 215 -21.31 4.87 -2.62
CA GLU A 215 -21.56 5.34 -1.25
C GLU A 215 -20.63 6.50 -0.84
N TYR A 216 -19.36 6.46 -1.25
CA TYR A 216 -18.34 7.47 -0.92
C TYR A 216 -17.75 8.07 -2.21
N ARG A 217 -18.30 9.21 -2.64
CA ARG A 217 -17.89 9.92 -3.86
C ARG A 217 -16.34 10.10 -3.93
N ARG A 218 -15.70 9.27 -4.76
CA ARG A 218 -14.23 9.10 -5.05
C ARG A 218 -13.47 8.22 -4.03
N LEU A 219 -13.07 7.02 -4.46
CA LEU A 219 -12.03 6.24 -3.78
C LEU A 219 -10.69 6.99 -3.91
N MET A 220 -10.02 7.20 -2.78
CA MET A 220 -8.75 7.90 -2.67
C MET A 220 -7.59 6.90 -2.46
N ALA A 221 -6.35 7.32 -2.71
CA ALA A 221 -5.17 6.46 -2.52
C ALA A 221 -5.00 5.92 -1.06
N LYS A 222 -5.66 6.53 -0.07
CA LYS A 222 -5.77 6.05 1.32
C LYS A 222 -6.70 4.84 1.48
N ASP A 223 -7.59 4.60 0.53
CA ASP A 223 -8.58 3.53 0.56
C ASP A 223 -8.04 2.23 -0.06
N PHE A 224 -6.78 2.26 -0.52
CA PHE A 224 -6.08 1.11 -1.05
C PHE A 224 -4.89 0.72 -0.18
N PHE A 225 -4.61 -0.58 -0.15
CA PHE A 225 -3.47 -1.11 0.57
C PHE A 225 -2.17 -0.64 -0.10
N SER A 226 -1.31 -0.01 0.69
CA SER A 226 0.09 0.16 0.33
C SER A 226 0.85 -1.03 0.85
N TYR A 227 1.73 -1.60 0.03
CA TYR A 227 2.46 -2.79 0.41
C TYR A 227 3.95 -2.54 0.49
N ASN A 228 4.58 -3.11 1.52
CA ASN A 228 6.04 -3.21 1.57
C ASN A 228 6.47 -4.41 0.73
N ILE A 229 7.31 -4.18 -0.27
CA ILE A 229 7.76 -5.24 -1.16
C ILE A 229 8.96 -5.97 -0.54
N VAL A 230 8.85 -7.29 -0.42
CA VAL A 230 9.92 -8.19 0.01
C VAL A 230 11.13 -7.99 -0.90
N ARG A 231 12.28 -7.74 -0.27
CA ARG A 231 13.55 -7.51 -0.93
C ARG A 231 13.89 -8.63 -1.92
N LYS A 232 14.32 -8.26 -3.13
CA LYS A 232 14.71 -9.18 -4.23
C LYS A 232 13.60 -10.13 -4.72
N SER A 233 12.34 -9.90 -4.36
CA SER A 233 11.23 -10.56 -5.04
C SER A 233 11.17 -10.12 -6.50
N ASP A 234 10.52 -10.92 -7.35
CA ASP A 234 10.32 -10.57 -8.76
C ASP A 234 9.59 -9.22 -8.90
N LEU A 235 8.60 -8.97 -8.03
CA LEU A 235 7.88 -7.70 -7.98
C LEU A 235 8.80 -6.51 -7.63
N TYR A 236 9.73 -6.69 -6.68
CA TYR A 236 10.72 -5.66 -6.35
C TYR A 236 11.57 -5.31 -7.58
N ASN A 237 12.06 -6.32 -8.28
CA ASN A 237 12.90 -6.13 -9.46
C ASN A 237 12.12 -5.44 -10.60
N ILE A 238 10.85 -5.79 -10.80
CA ILE A 238 9.98 -5.15 -11.81
C ILE A 238 9.81 -3.66 -11.48
N VAL A 239 9.43 -3.32 -10.24
CA VAL A 239 9.20 -1.92 -9.85
C VAL A 239 10.49 -1.10 -9.88
N GLN A 240 11.62 -1.69 -9.46
CA GLN A 240 12.92 -1.04 -9.57
C GLN A 240 13.31 -0.82 -11.04
N THR A 241 13.12 -1.82 -11.90
CA THR A 241 13.44 -1.72 -13.34
C THR A 241 12.57 -0.67 -14.02
N GLU A 242 11.28 -0.59 -13.67
CA GLU A 242 10.38 0.46 -14.17
C GLU A 242 10.89 1.84 -13.76
N TYR A 243 11.25 2.03 -12.48
CA TYR A 243 11.82 3.29 -11.99
C TYR A 243 13.10 3.68 -12.74
N GLU A 244 14.04 2.74 -12.89
CA GLU A 244 15.31 2.96 -13.60
C GLU A 244 15.09 3.27 -15.08
N THR A 245 14.15 2.58 -15.73
CA THR A 245 13.76 2.85 -17.12
C THR A 245 13.20 4.26 -17.26
N LEU A 246 12.23 4.64 -16.44
CA LEU A 246 11.63 5.97 -16.45
C LEU A 246 12.68 7.05 -16.17
N TYR A 247 13.60 6.80 -15.23
CA TYR A 247 14.69 7.71 -14.92
C TYR A 247 15.63 7.90 -16.13
N SER A 248 15.98 6.81 -16.83
CA SER A 248 16.84 6.87 -18.02
C SER A 248 16.19 7.59 -19.22
N GLU A 249 14.86 7.57 -19.28
CA GLU A 249 14.06 8.19 -20.33
C GLU A 249 13.56 9.59 -19.94
N ALA A 250 14.04 10.14 -18.82
CA ALA A 250 13.65 11.46 -18.38
C ALA A 250 14.01 12.52 -19.43
N LYS A 251 13.06 13.40 -19.69
CA LYS A 251 13.19 14.49 -20.68
C LYS A 251 13.82 15.73 -20.05
N TRP A 252 13.50 16.00 -18.79
CA TRP A 252 13.97 17.19 -18.10
C TRP A 252 14.57 16.86 -16.74
N ARG A 253 15.52 17.68 -16.30
CA ARG A 253 16.11 17.67 -14.96
C ARG A 253 15.86 19.02 -14.29
N LEU A 254 15.51 19.03 -13.01
CA LEU A 254 15.38 20.26 -12.26
C LEU A 254 16.78 20.90 -12.05
N ASN A 255 16.95 22.15 -12.46
CA ASN A 255 18.11 22.94 -12.07
C ASN A 255 17.78 23.67 -10.76
N TRP A 256 18.46 23.27 -9.69
CA TRP A 256 18.20 23.79 -8.36
C TRP A 256 18.49 25.27 -8.16
N ASP A 257 19.48 25.81 -8.87
CA ASP A 257 19.88 27.22 -8.74
C ASP A 257 18.86 28.12 -9.45
N LYS A 258 18.40 27.70 -10.64
CA LYS A 258 17.29 28.36 -11.34
C LYS A 258 15.99 28.25 -10.55
N PHE A 259 15.73 27.08 -9.98
CA PHE A 259 14.52 26.83 -9.20
C PHE A 259 14.40 27.77 -8.01
N GLU A 260 15.50 28.04 -7.29
CA GLU A 260 15.45 28.95 -6.14
C GLU A 260 15.03 30.37 -6.53
N ILE A 261 15.59 30.90 -7.61
CA ILE A 261 15.27 32.24 -8.12
C ILE A 261 13.79 32.29 -8.50
N ILE A 262 13.36 31.31 -9.30
CA ILE A 262 11.97 31.22 -9.78
C ILE A 262 10.98 31.03 -8.63
N HIS A 263 11.29 30.18 -7.65
CA HIS A 263 10.42 29.97 -6.50
C HIS A 263 10.22 31.26 -5.71
N LYS A 264 11.30 32.04 -5.49
CA LYS A 264 11.21 33.33 -4.81
C LYS A 264 10.35 34.32 -5.60
N GLU A 265 10.53 34.40 -6.92
CA GLU A 265 9.69 35.25 -7.78
C GLU A 265 8.21 34.83 -7.76
N ILE A 266 7.92 33.53 -7.67
CA ILE A 266 6.54 33.02 -7.54
C ILE A 266 5.96 33.34 -6.16
N GLU A 267 6.74 33.31 -5.07
CA GLU A 267 6.23 33.67 -3.74
C GLU A 267 5.98 35.17 -3.57
N GLU A 268 6.80 36.01 -4.21
CA GLU A 268 6.68 37.47 -4.14
C GLU A 268 5.57 38.03 -5.03
N ASN A 269 5.12 37.28 -6.04
CA ASN A 269 4.10 37.69 -6.99
C ASN A 269 2.86 36.78 -6.93
N ASP A 270 1.66 37.36 -6.91
CA ASP A 270 0.40 36.58 -6.95
C ASP A 270 0.13 36.03 -8.36
N LYS A 271 0.88 34.99 -8.75
CA LYS A 271 0.84 34.36 -10.07
C LYS A 271 -0.27 33.32 -10.17
N ARG A 272 -0.89 33.22 -11.35
CA ARG A 272 -1.87 32.18 -11.68
C ARG A 272 -1.19 30.81 -11.85
N GLU A 273 -1.95 29.73 -11.73
CA GLU A 273 -1.45 28.34 -11.89
C GLU A 273 -0.65 28.14 -13.18
N SER A 274 -1.14 28.65 -14.32
CA SER A 274 -0.48 28.52 -15.62
C SER A 274 0.86 29.26 -15.65
N GLU A 275 0.93 30.46 -15.07
CA GLU A 275 2.15 31.27 -14.99
C GLU A 275 3.19 30.58 -14.10
N LYS A 276 2.75 30.04 -12.95
CA LYS A 276 3.61 29.23 -12.06
C LYS A 276 4.17 28.00 -12.77
N ILE A 277 3.38 27.34 -13.60
CA ILE A 277 3.81 26.17 -14.38
C ILE A 277 4.87 26.56 -15.42
N GLU A 278 4.65 27.65 -16.16
CA GLU A 278 5.60 28.15 -17.18
C GLU A 278 6.93 28.56 -16.54
N ASP A 279 6.88 29.31 -15.44
CA ASP A 279 8.06 29.71 -14.69
C ASP A 279 8.80 28.50 -14.14
N PHE A 280 8.07 27.56 -13.52
CA PHE A 280 8.68 26.36 -12.97
C PHE A 280 9.31 25.48 -14.07
N LEU A 281 8.68 25.36 -15.24
CA LEU A 281 9.28 24.69 -16.40
C LEU A 281 10.59 25.38 -16.84
N SER A 282 10.68 26.71 -16.78
CA SER A 282 11.91 27.45 -17.10
C SER A 282 13.08 27.14 -16.15
N SER A 283 12.78 26.61 -14.94
CA SER A 283 13.79 26.12 -14.01
C SER A 283 14.31 24.71 -14.32
N CYS A 284 13.74 24.06 -15.34
CA CYS A 284 14.16 22.74 -15.79
C CYS A 284 15.12 22.82 -16.98
N GLU A 285 15.97 21.80 -17.13
CA GLU A 285 16.92 21.65 -18.22
C GLU A 285 16.59 20.38 -18.99
N GLU A 286 16.61 20.44 -20.33
CA GLU A 286 16.45 19.25 -21.15
C GLU A 286 17.67 18.33 -20.99
N ILE A 287 17.40 17.04 -20.79
CA ILE A 287 18.42 16.02 -20.71
C ILE A 287 18.72 15.57 -22.14
N ASN A 288 19.89 15.93 -22.66
CA ASN A 288 20.36 15.39 -23.92
C ASN A 288 20.70 13.91 -23.72
N VAL A 289 20.10 13.03 -24.54
CA VAL A 289 20.18 11.56 -24.45
C VAL A 289 21.62 11.01 -24.52
N MET A 290 22.63 11.85 -24.82
CA MET A 290 24.04 11.48 -24.79
C MET A 290 24.67 11.44 -23.38
N ASP A 291 24.04 12.03 -22.36
CA ASP A 291 24.58 12.06 -20.98
C ASP A 291 24.10 10.89 -20.09
N ALA A 292 23.22 10.02 -20.60
CA ALA A 292 22.63 8.90 -19.85
C ALA A 292 23.42 7.58 -19.95
N ALA A 293 24.54 7.57 -20.69
CA ALA A 293 25.38 6.40 -20.92
C ALA A 293 26.79 6.59 -20.37
N VAL A 294 26.92 6.82 -19.06
CA VAL A 294 28.17 6.62 -18.29
C VAL A 294 27.85 6.07 -16.91
#